data_AF-A0A960IHN6-F1
#
_entry.id   AF-A0A960IHN6-F1
#
_cell.length_a   1.000
_cell.length_b   1.000
_cell.length_c   1.000
_cell.angle_alpha   90.00
_cell.angle_beta   90.00
_cell.angle_gamma   90.00
#
_symmetry.space_group_name_H-M   'P 1'
#
loop_
_entity.id
_entity.type
_entity.pdbx_description
1 polymer ?
#
loop_
_entity_poly.entity_id
_entity_poly.type
_entity_poly.pdbx_seq_one_letter_code
_entity_poly.pdbx_strand_id
1 'polypeptide(L)'
;RELCWFPDPIGGADCYRAALPDAMLLQPTFPDVSRVTARLGATRRDRLTARLPMLRPPHPEGGPGALRVEVRGRQGQRRETKVLGAMDRPGVAAGAVAAVAALWVAEGRMPPGSAGLAAGDDVLGLLAELARRGVRAAVFEGAGA
;
A
#
# COMPACT_ATOMS: atom_id res chain seq x y z
N ARG A 1 1.49 -18.09 2.67
CA ARG A 1 1.10 -17.91 1.26
C ARG A 1 -0.40 -17.67 1.28
N GLU A 2 -0.86 -16.65 0.59
CA GLU A 2 -2.27 -16.28 0.51
C GLU A 2 -2.53 -15.77 -0.90
N LEU A 3 -3.56 -16.29 -1.56
CA LEU A 3 -3.96 -15.81 -2.87
C LEU A 3 -4.74 -14.51 -2.68
N CYS A 4 -4.19 -13.40 -3.16
CA CYS A 4 -4.80 -12.07 -3.08
C CYS A 4 -5.22 -11.63 -4.47
N TRP A 5 -6.37 -10.96 -4.56
CA TRP A 5 -6.85 -10.34 -5.79
C TRP A 5 -6.53 -8.85 -5.81
N PHE A 6 -6.00 -8.38 -6.93
CA PHE A 6 -5.65 -6.99 -7.20
C PHE A 6 -6.51 -6.45 -8.35
N PRO A 7 -6.58 -5.11 -8.54
CA PRO A 7 -7.37 -4.55 -9.62
C PRO A 7 -6.83 -5.02 -10.98
N ASP A 8 -7.71 -5.17 -11.96
CA ASP A 8 -7.30 -5.50 -13.32
C ASP A 8 -6.31 -4.45 -13.86
N PRO A 9 -5.30 -4.86 -14.66
CA PRO A 9 -5.09 -6.20 -15.22
C PRO A 9 -4.22 -7.15 -14.36
N ILE A 10 -3.91 -6.79 -13.10
CA ILE A 10 -2.99 -7.59 -12.27
C ILE A 10 -3.59 -8.93 -11.87
N GLY A 11 -4.88 -8.95 -11.51
CA GLY A 11 -5.61 -10.17 -11.15
C GLY A 11 -5.09 -10.83 -9.86
N GLY A 12 -5.19 -12.16 -9.81
CA GLY A 12 -4.82 -12.95 -8.64
C GLY A 12 -3.31 -13.20 -8.54
N ALA A 13 -2.71 -12.95 -7.37
CA ALA A 13 -1.31 -13.24 -7.11
C ALA A 13 -1.08 -13.92 -5.75
N ASP A 14 -0.09 -14.82 -5.72
CA ASP A 14 0.37 -15.45 -4.49
C ASP A 14 1.21 -14.46 -3.66
N CYS A 15 0.67 -14.08 -2.51
CA CYS A 15 1.30 -13.16 -1.58
C CYS A 15 1.93 -13.89 -0.39
N TYR A 16 3.11 -13.42 0.00
CA TYR A 16 3.88 -13.95 1.13
C TYR A 16 4.17 -12.83 2.12
N ARG A 17 4.28 -13.18 3.41
CA ARG A 17 4.66 -12.21 4.44
C ARG A 17 6.04 -11.64 4.11
N ALA A 18 6.15 -10.32 4.16
CA ALA A 18 7.37 -9.58 3.88
C ALA A 18 7.61 -8.54 4.99
N ALA A 19 8.87 -8.23 5.24
CA ALA A 19 9.27 -7.15 6.15
C ALA A 19 9.27 -5.82 5.38
N LEU A 20 8.08 -5.27 5.11
CA LEU A 20 7.94 -3.96 4.47
C LEU A 20 7.79 -2.86 5.53
N PRO A 21 8.32 -1.65 5.28
CA PRO A 21 8.31 -0.55 6.25
C PRO A 21 6.90 -0.08 6.61
N ASP A 22 5.91 -0.24 5.72
CA ASP A 22 4.54 0.23 5.91
C ASP A 22 3.92 -0.30 7.21
N ALA A 23 4.18 -1.57 7.54
CA ALA A 23 3.62 -2.17 8.74
C ALA A 23 4.17 -1.51 10.02
N MET A 24 5.42 -1.05 10.00
CA MET A 24 6.04 -0.34 11.13
C MET A 24 5.58 1.11 11.22
N LEU A 25 5.36 1.77 10.08
CA LEU A 25 4.92 3.17 10.03
C LEU A 25 3.45 3.36 10.43
N LEU A 26 2.60 2.35 10.21
CA LEU A 26 1.18 2.43 10.54
C LEU A 26 0.88 2.18 12.03
N GLN A 27 1.70 1.40 12.74
CA GLN A 27 1.40 1.05 14.14
C GLN A 27 1.32 2.28 15.06
N PRO A 28 2.24 3.27 14.99
CA PRO A 28 2.15 4.45 15.83
C PRO A 28 0.92 5.32 15.53
N THR A 29 0.46 5.34 14.27
CA THR A 29 -0.72 6.11 13.85
C THR A 29 -2.04 5.46 14.29
N PHE A 30 -2.07 4.14 14.41
CA PHE A 30 -3.28 3.38 14.77
C PHE A 30 -3.03 2.56 16.05
N PRO A 31 -2.97 3.17 17.24
CA PRO A 31 -2.55 2.50 18.47
C PRO A 31 -3.46 1.33 18.88
N ASP A 32 -4.74 1.38 18.51
CA ASP A 32 -5.73 0.33 18.82
C ASP A 32 -5.66 -0.88 17.88
N VAL A 33 -4.79 -0.83 16.85
CA VAL A 33 -4.66 -1.95 15.91
C VAL A 33 -3.98 -3.13 16.60
N SER A 34 -4.67 -4.27 16.65
CA SER A 34 -4.11 -5.48 17.28
C SER A 34 -2.97 -6.11 16.48
N ARG A 35 -2.94 -5.89 15.17
CA ARG A 35 -1.94 -6.49 14.27
C ARG A 35 -1.86 -5.72 12.95
N VAL A 36 -0.63 -5.38 12.54
CA VAL A 36 -0.32 -4.93 11.19
C VAL A 36 0.58 -5.97 10.50
N THR A 37 0.28 -6.33 9.27
CA THR A 37 1.09 -7.27 8.49
C THR A 37 1.25 -6.78 7.07
N ALA A 38 2.48 -6.81 6.57
CA ALA A 38 2.79 -6.59 5.17
C ALA A 38 2.97 -7.92 4.42
N ARG A 39 2.55 -7.94 3.16
CA ARG A 39 2.75 -9.06 2.24
C ARG A 39 3.17 -8.52 0.87
N LEU A 40 3.94 -9.32 0.15
CA LEU A 40 4.39 -9.03 -1.21
C LEU A 40 4.02 -10.18 -2.14
N GLY A 41 3.52 -9.85 -3.33
CA GLY A 41 3.35 -10.80 -4.42
C GLY A 41 4.71 -11.29 -4.90
N ALA A 42 4.94 -12.60 -4.89
CA ALA A 42 6.24 -13.16 -5.25
C ALA A 42 6.08 -14.58 -5.80
N THR A 43 6.95 -14.97 -6.72
CA THR A 43 7.07 -16.37 -7.14
C THR A 43 7.91 -17.16 -6.15
N ARG A 44 7.91 -18.50 -6.27
CA ARG A 44 8.81 -19.36 -5.48
C ARG A 44 10.28 -19.03 -5.74
N ARG A 45 10.62 -18.67 -6.98
CA ARG A 45 11.96 -18.26 -7.38
C ARG A 45 12.37 -16.98 -6.65
N ASP A 46 11.51 -15.95 -6.69
CA ASP A 46 11.80 -14.67 -6.04
C ASP A 46 12.09 -14.84 -4.56
N ARG A 47 11.34 -15.72 -3.88
CA ARG A 47 11.59 -16.04 -2.47
C ARG A 47 12.95 -16.69 -2.21
N LEU A 48 13.38 -17.57 -3.10
CA LEU A 48 14.67 -18.23 -2.99
C LEU A 48 15.81 -17.24 -3.25
N THR A 49 15.62 -16.33 -4.20
CA THR A 49 16.67 -15.39 -4.65
C THR A 49 16.64 -14.04 -3.94
N ALA A 50 15.64 -13.73 -3.10
CA ALA A 50 15.45 -12.41 -2.49
C ALA A 50 16.64 -11.88 -1.67
N ARG A 51 17.51 -12.76 -1.18
CA ARG A 51 18.72 -12.38 -0.41
C ARG A 51 19.97 -12.26 -1.25
N LEU A 52 19.90 -12.66 -2.53
CA LEU A 52 21.04 -12.62 -3.44
C LEU A 52 21.10 -11.24 -4.11
N PRO A 53 22.30 -10.74 -4.41
CA PRO A 53 22.43 -9.50 -5.17
C PRO A 53 21.84 -9.67 -6.57
N MET A 54 21.28 -8.59 -7.10
CA MET A 54 20.86 -8.53 -8.50
C MET A 54 22.10 -8.58 -9.40
N LEU A 55 22.24 -9.64 -10.21
CA LEU A 55 23.35 -9.81 -11.16
C LEU A 55 23.15 -9.02 -12.46
N ARG A 56 21.95 -8.49 -12.68
CA ARG A 56 21.60 -7.61 -13.79
C ARG A 56 20.77 -6.45 -13.24
N PRO A 57 20.89 -5.24 -13.81
CA PRO A 57 20.04 -4.12 -13.41
C PRO A 57 18.56 -4.50 -13.43
N PRO A 58 17.76 -4.04 -12.44
CA PRO A 58 16.32 -4.23 -12.48
C PRO A 58 15.72 -3.54 -13.71
N HIS A 59 14.57 -4.02 -14.15
CA HIS A 59 13.82 -3.33 -15.20
C HIS A 59 13.49 -1.90 -14.74
N PRO A 60 13.62 -0.88 -15.62
CA PRO A 60 13.39 0.51 -15.24
C PRO A 60 12.03 0.79 -14.59
N GLU A 61 10.99 0.05 -14.98
CA GLU A 61 9.64 0.27 -14.46
C GLU A 61 8.86 -1.00 -14.06
N GLY A 62 9.36 -2.21 -14.34
CA GLY A 62 8.74 -3.46 -13.89
C GLY A 62 7.34 -3.79 -14.44
N GLY A 63 6.74 -2.92 -15.27
CA GLY A 63 5.38 -3.08 -15.78
C GLY A 63 4.31 -2.62 -14.78
N PRO A 64 3.02 -2.91 -15.05
CA PRO A 64 1.93 -2.59 -14.12
C PRO A 64 2.14 -3.28 -12.76
N GLY A 65 1.86 -2.57 -11.68
CA GLY A 65 1.87 -3.10 -10.32
C GLY A 65 0.61 -2.68 -9.56
N ALA A 66 0.37 -3.32 -8.42
CA ALA A 66 -0.76 -2.99 -7.56
C ALA A 66 -0.47 -3.12 -6.08
N LEU A 67 -1.20 -2.33 -5.30
CA LEU A 67 -1.29 -2.37 -3.84
C LEU A 67 -2.68 -2.87 -3.45
N ARG A 68 -2.76 -3.62 -2.35
CA ARG A 68 -4.00 -3.99 -1.68
C ARG A 68 -3.87 -3.73 -0.18
N VAL A 69 -4.86 -3.07 0.41
CA VAL A 69 -4.97 -2.85 1.84
C VAL A 69 -6.27 -3.48 2.33
N GLU A 70 -6.15 -4.31 3.35
CA GLU A 70 -7.30 -4.95 4.00
C GLU A 70 -7.35 -4.54 5.46
N VAL A 71 -8.47 -3.94 5.85
CA VAL A 71 -8.74 -3.50 7.21
C VAL A 71 -9.87 -4.34 7.76
N ARG A 72 -9.61 -5.02 8.88
CA ARG A 72 -10.61 -5.81 9.61
C ARG A 72 -10.82 -5.19 10.97
N GLY A 73 -12.08 -5.07 11.37
CA GLY A 73 -12.42 -4.47 12.65
C GLY A 73 -13.88 -4.64 13.01
N ARG A 74 -14.36 -3.73 13.85
CA ARG A 74 -15.76 -3.66 14.27
C ARG A 74 -16.28 -2.25 14.02
N GLN A 75 -17.45 -2.14 13.40
CA GLN A 75 -18.21 -0.91 13.29
C GLN A 75 -19.51 -1.07 14.09
N GLY A 76 -19.67 -0.30 15.18
CA GLY A 76 -20.74 -0.53 16.15
C GLY A 76 -20.66 -1.93 16.74
N GLN A 77 -21.70 -2.74 16.58
CA GLN A 77 -21.72 -4.15 17.02
C GLN A 77 -21.27 -5.14 15.95
N ARG A 78 -21.08 -4.70 14.70
CA ARG A 78 -20.85 -5.58 13.55
C ARG A 78 -19.36 -5.73 13.25
N ARG A 79 -18.89 -6.96 13.03
CA ARG A 79 -17.56 -7.18 12.45
C ARG A 79 -17.61 -6.80 10.97
N GLU A 80 -16.62 -6.05 10.52
CA GLU A 80 -16.54 -5.55 9.16
C GLU A 80 -15.12 -5.74 8.60
N THR A 81 -15.04 -5.96 7.30
CA THR A 81 -13.78 -6.02 6.55
C THR A 81 -13.90 -5.11 5.34
N LYS A 82 -12.94 -4.19 5.19
CA LYS A 82 -12.84 -3.31 4.03
C LYS A 82 -11.56 -3.61 3.28
N VAL A 83 -11.68 -3.77 1.96
CA VAL A 83 -10.54 -4.04 1.10
C VAL A 83 -10.49 -2.95 0.03
N LEU A 84 -9.36 -2.26 -0.01
CA LEU A 84 -9.03 -1.27 -1.02
C LEU A 84 -7.82 -1.74 -1.81
N GLY A 85 -7.68 -1.25 -3.03
CA GLY A 85 -6.46 -1.41 -3.80
C GLY A 85 -6.18 -0.22 -4.68
N ALA A 86 -5.04 -0.26 -5.36
CA ALA A 86 -4.67 0.68 -6.41
C ALA A 86 -3.82 -0.08 -7.42
N MET A 87 -3.92 0.27 -8.70
CA MET A 87 -3.11 -0.29 -9.77
C MET A 87 -2.58 0.87 -10.61
N ASP A 88 -1.27 0.84 -10.88
CA ASP A 88 -0.61 1.85 -11.69
C ASP A 88 0.74 1.31 -12.20
N ARG A 89 1.45 2.15 -12.96
CA ARG A 89 2.89 2.04 -13.16
C ARG A 89 3.60 2.43 -11.85
N PRO A 90 4.30 1.51 -11.16
CA PRO A 90 4.83 1.78 -9.82
C PRO A 90 5.71 3.02 -9.73
N GLY A 91 6.54 3.29 -10.74
CA GLY A 91 7.38 4.48 -10.80
C GLY A 91 6.57 5.79 -10.85
N VAL A 92 5.48 5.81 -11.62
CA VAL A 92 4.59 6.96 -11.76
C VAL A 92 3.84 7.22 -10.45
N ALA A 93 3.21 6.19 -9.89
CA ALA A 93 2.48 6.33 -8.63
C ALA A 93 3.41 6.71 -7.47
N ALA A 94 4.58 6.09 -7.37
CA ALA A 94 5.57 6.45 -6.35
C ALA A 94 6.06 7.90 -6.51
N GLY A 95 6.31 8.34 -7.75
CA GLY A 95 6.68 9.73 -8.04
C GLY A 95 5.58 10.72 -7.64
N ALA A 96 4.32 10.42 -7.96
CA ALA A 96 3.17 11.25 -7.56
C ALA A 96 3.05 11.34 -6.03
N VAL A 97 3.15 10.21 -5.32
CA VAL A 97 3.14 10.16 -3.85
C VAL A 97 4.29 10.95 -3.25
N ALA A 98 5.52 10.77 -3.77
CA ALA A 98 6.69 11.50 -3.30
C ALA A 98 6.54 13.02 -3.50
N ALA A 99 6.01 13.46 -4.64
CA ALA A 99 5.80 14.88 -4.93
C ALA A 99 4.76 15.50 -4.00
N VAL A 100 3.63 14.83 -3.74
CA VAL A 100 2.61 15.33 -2.81
C VAL A 100 3.12 15.32 -1.38
N ALA A 101 3.83 14.27 -0.97
CA ALA A 101 4.46 14.18 0.35
C ALA A 101 5.47 15.33 0.58
N ALA A 102 6.30 15.65 -0.41
CA ALA A 102 7.25 16.75 -0.32
C ALA A 102 6.55 18.11 -0.13
N LEU A 103 5.44 18.35 -0.84
CA LEU A 103 4.62 19.56 -0.66
C LEU A 103 4.04 19.62 0.74
N TRP A 104 3.51 18.51 1.26
CA TRP A 104 2.98 18.46 2.62
C TRP A 104 4.02 18.75 3.69
N VAL A 105 5.23 18.24 3.53
CA VAL A 105 6.35 18.56 4.43
C VAL A 105 6.68 20.05 4.35
N ALA A 106 6.74 20.63 3.15
CA ALA A 106 7.02 22.05 2.95
C ALA A 106 5.91 22.97 3.51
N GLU A 107 4.66 22.52 3.46
CA GLU A 107 3.48 23.21 4.01
C GLU A 107 3.33 23.03 5.52
N GLY A 108 4.18 22.23 6.18
CA GLY A 108 4.10 21.95 7.61
C GLY A 108 2.93 21.04 8.01
N ARG A 109 2.39 20.26 7.06
CA ARG A 109 1.24 19.34 7.25
C ARG A 109 1.64 17.94 7.74
N MET A 110 2.92 17.79 8.09
CA MET A 110 3.49 16.57 8.65
C MET A 110 4.07 16.89 10.02
N PRO A 111 3.94 15.96 11.00
CA PRO A 111 4.55 16.15 12.30
C PRO A 111 6.09 16.21 12.18
N PRO A 112 6.77 16.97 13.06
CA PRO A 112 8.23 16.99 13.08
C PRO A 112 8.81 15.62 13.43
N GLY A 113 9.97 15.30 12.85
CA GLY A 113 10.66 14.02 13.08
C GLY A 113 10.32 12.97 12.02
N SER A 114 10.23 11.70 12.44
CA SER A 114 10.06 10.54 11.57
C SER A 114 8.61 10.07 11.58
N ALA A 115 7.91 10.14 10.44
CA ALA A 115 6.51 9.73 10.36
C ALA A 115 6.15 9.10 9.01
N GLY A 116 5.14 8.24 9.01
CA GLY A 116 4.47 7.79 7.79
C GLY A 116 3.40 8.79 7.32
N LEU A 117 2.97 8.71 6.06
CA LEU A 117 1.96 9.62 5.48
C LEU A 117 0.60 9.61 6.18
N ALA A 118 0.29 8.52 6.89
CA ALA A 118 -0.93 8.41 7.67
C ALA A 118 -0.96 9.35 8.90
N ALA A 119 0.19 9.91 9.30
CA ALA A 119 0.29 10.83 10.42
C ALA A 119 0.05 12.31 10.07
N GLY A 120 -0.15 12.65 8.80
CA GLY A 120 -0.43 14.03 8.40
C GLY A 120 -1.89 14.43 8.63
N ASP A 121 -2.15 15.74 8.61
CA ASP A 121 -3.39 16.30 9.17
C ASP A 121 -4.66 16.07 8.32
N ASP A 122 -4.53 15.82 7.02
CA ASP A 122 -5.67 15.69 6.08
C ASP A 122 -5.46 14.57 5.06
N VAL A 123 -5.38 13.34 5.56
CA VAL A 123 -5.08 12.14 4.74
C VAL A 123 -6.11 11.93 3.62
N LEU A 124 -7.37 12.35 3.80
CA LEU A 124 -8.37 12.27 2.72
C LEU A 124 -8.07 13.27 1.60
N GLY A 125 -7.66 14.50 1.94
CA GLY A 125 -7.16 15.46 0.96
C GLY A 125 -5.92 14.96 0.22
N LEU A 126 -5.02 14.22 0.88
CA LEU A 126 -3.89 13.55 0.22
C LEU A 126 -4.37 12.60 -0.88
N LEU A 127 -5.32 11.73 -0.53
CA LEU A 127 -5.85 10.72 -1.45
C LEU A 127 -6.62 11.38 -2.61
N ALA A 128 -7.36 12.45 -2.34
CA ALA A 128 -8.03 13.24 -3.37
C ALA A 128 -7.02 13.89 -4.33
N GLU A 129 -5.92 14.43 -3.82
CA GLU A 129 -4.85 15.00 -4.63
C GLU A 129 -4.18 13.95 -5.51
N LEU A 130 -3.89 12.78 -4.95
CA LEU A 130 -3.35 11.64 -5.70
C LEU A 130 -4.30 11.17 -6.80
N ALA A 131 -5.61 11.13 -6.52
CA ALA A 131 -6.62 10.79 -7.51
C ALA A 131 -6.68 11.82 -8.66
N ARG A 132 -6.56 13.13 -8.37
CA ARG A 132 -6.44 14.17 -9.42
C ARG A 132 -5.20 13.97 -10.30
N ARG A 133 -4.10 13.46 -9.71
CA ARG A 133 -2.84 13.16 -10.41
C ARG A 133 -2.84 11.79 -11.11
N GLY A 134 -3.95 11.07 -11.08
CA GLY A 134 -4.14 9.82 -11.81
C GLY A 134 -3.99 8.54 -10.97
N VAL A 135 -3.52 8.62 -9.72
CA VAL A 135 -3.39 7.47 -8.83
C VAL A 135 -4.75 7.16 -8.20
N ARG A 136 -5.47 6.19 -8.77
CA ARG A 136 -6.85 5.88 -8.38
C ARG A 136 -6.94 4.66 -7.48
N ALA A 137 -7.77 4.76 -6.46
CA ALA A 137 -8.13 3.63 -5.63
C ALA A 137 -9.27 2.81 -6.27
N ALA A 138 -9.23 1.51 -6.05
CA ALA A 138 -10.29 0.55 -6.33
C ALA A 138 -10.85 0.02 -5.01
N VAL A 139 -12.17 -0.18 -4.96
CA VAL A 139 -12.86 -0.79 -3.83
C VAL A 139 -13.17 -2.24 -4.18
N PHE A 140 -12.85 -3.16 -3.28
CA PHE A 140 -13.23 -4.56 -3.40
C PHE A 140 -14.42 -4.81 -2.48
N GLU A 141 -15.58 -4.94 -3.09
CA GLU A 141 -16.77 -5.41 -2.39
C GLU A 141 -16.71 -6.93 -2.32
N GLY A 142 -16.81 -7.48 -1.10
CA GLY A 142 -17.01 -8.91 -0.96
C GLY A 142 -18.37 -9.29 -1.55
N ALA A 143 -18.48 -10.46 -2.17
CA ALA A 143 -19.79 -11.08 -2.33
C ALA A 143 -20.34 -11.30 -0.91
N GLY A 144 -21.40 -10.57 -0.55
CA GLY A 144 -22.01 -10.67 0.78
C GLY A 144 -22.26 -12.13 1.13
N ALA A 145 -21.81 -12.54 2.33
CA ALA A 145 -22.15 -13.81 2.93
C ALA A 145 -23.52 -13.73 3.60
#